data_AF-A0A2V5ID45-F1
#
_entry.id   AF-A0A2V5ID45-F1
#
_cell.length_a   1.000
_cell.length_b   1.000
_cell.length_c   1.000
_cell.angle_alpha   90.00
_cell.angle_beta   90.00
_cell.angle_gamma   90.00
#
_symmetry.space_group_name_H-M   'P 1'
#
loop_
_entity.id
_entity.type
_entity.pdbx_description
1 polymer ?
#
loop_
_entity_poly.entity_id
_entity_poly.type
_entity_poly.pdbx_seq_one_letter_code
_entity_poly.pdbx_strand_id
1 'polypeptide(L)'
;MPFRCIRFFVKCEAPRNDSPRSTQEEGIKTRLTIVHTSLDPEIDLVAVHGWKGHPHDSWTSASGVNWLRDVLPQDTPNISFYSWGYSSTDTSCAGKEPLMQVLSQKLVSDLWQHRAGSKTHQRPLIFVAHSAGGSIVKGALLYSASHPDGNFHAVKRSTCGVLYMGTPEMDARLEGLESYLDNSGGAHAADDAYFEEASWLLHTLRRYEEISRDFRTVYGHEHGPDHGQTHLEVLIDS
;
A
#
# COMPACT_ATOMS: atom_id res chain seq x y z
N MET A 1 -14.35 -9.72 19.26
CA MET A 1 -15.51 -9.96 18.37
C MET A 1 -14.97 -10.58 17.09
N PRO A 2 -15.54 -11.67 16.56
CA PRO A 2 -15.02 -12.24 15.31
C PRO A 2 -15.51 -11.37 14.16
N PHE A 3 -14.60 -10.68 13.49
CA PHE A 3 -14.88 -10.01 12.22
C PHE A 3 -15.32 -11.09 11.22
N ARG A 4 -16.56 -11.00 10.73
CA ARG A 4 -17.07 -11.88 9.68
C ARG A 4 -16.14 -11.79 8.47
N CYS A 5 -15.78 -12.95 7.93
CA CYS A 5 -14.96 -13.12 6.74
C CYS A 5 -15.42 -12.17 5.62
N ILE A 6 -14.58 -11.21 5.24
CA ILE A 6 -14.78 -10.38 4.06
C ILE A 6 -14.40 -11.26 2.86
N ARG A 7 -15.39 -11.81 2.17
CA ARG A 7 -15.17 -12.58 0.95
C ARG A 7 -15.19 -11.63 -0.24
N PHE A 8 -14.03 -11.34 -0.81
CA PHE A 8 -13.91 -10.57 -2.05
C PHE A 8 -14.28 -11.48 -3.24
N PHE A 9 -15.54 -11.45 -3.68
CA PHE A 9 -15.92 -12.03 -4.97
C PHE A 9 -16.05 -10.92 -6.00
N VAL A 10 -14.96 -10.60 -6.71
CA VAL A 10 -15.05 -9.77 -7.91
C VAL A 10 -15.41 -10.68 -9.09
N LYS A 11 -16.71 -10.88 -9.32
CA LYS A 11 -17.18 -11.57 -10.52
C LYS A 11 -17.20 -10.58 -11.69
N CYS A 12 -16.06 -10.39 -12.34
CA CYS A 12 -15.97 -9.51 -13.51
C CYS A 12 -16.22 -10.30 -14.79
N GLU A 13 -17.48 -10.56 -15.13
CA GLU A 13 -17.86 -10.99 -16.48
C GLU A 13 -18.06 -9.73 -17.34
N ALA A 14 -17.04 -9.32 -18.10
CA ALA A 14 -17.19 -8.25 -19.07
C ALA A 14 -16.38 -8.54 -20.35
N PRO A 15 -16.92 -8.21 -21.54
CA PRO A 15 -16.23 -8.41 -22.81
C PRO A 15 -14.95 -7.56 -22.87
N ARG A 16 -13.92 -8.09 -23.53
CA ARG A 16 -12.66 -7.39 -23.75
C ARG A 16 -12.93 -6.08 -24.50
N ASN A 17 -12.76 -4.96 -23.81
CA ASN A 17 -12.67 -3.66 -24.44
C ASN A 17 -11.17 -3.33 -24.51
N ASP A 18 -10.59 -3.37 -25.71
CA ASP A 18 -9.15 -3.17 -25.96
C ASP A 18 -8.75 -1.69 -25.90
N SER A 19 -9.48 -0.85 -25.17
CA SER A 19 -9.05 0.52 -24.88
C SER A 19 -7.84 0.46 -23.93
N PRO A 20 -6.72 1.13 -24.26
CA PRO A 20 -5.54 1.09 -23.41
C PRO A 20 -5.90 1.67 -22.03
N ARG A 21 -5.72 0.88 -20.97
CA ARG A 21 -5.65 1.41 -19.61
C ARG A 21 -4.59 2.51 -19.62
N SER A 22 -4.96 3.73 -19.22
CA SER A 22 -3.98 4.79 -19.02
C SER A 22 -3.12 4.43 -17.81
N THR A 23 -2.03 3.70 -18.02
CA THR A 23 -0.94 3.48 -17.05
C THR A 23 -0.09 4.74 -16.86
N GLN A 24 -0.71 5.92 -16.94
CA GLN A 24 0.01 7.18 -16.96
C GLN A 24 -0.11 7.83 -15.59
N GLU A 25 1.04 7.98 -14.91
CA GLU A 25 1.17 8.71 -13.65
C GLU A 25 1.01 10.23 -13.82
N GLU A 26 0.59 10.68 -15.00
CA GLU A 26 0.55 12.08 -15.38
C GLU A 26 -0.46 12.85 -14.52
N GLY A 27 0.02 13.86 -13.80
CA GLY A 27 -0.81 14.68 -12.93
C GLY A 27 -1.18 14.05 -11.58
N ILE A 28 -0.64 12.87 -11.22
CA ILE A 28 -0.81 12.32 -9.87
C ILE A 28 -0.15 13.27 -8.86
N LYS A 29 -0.94 13.74 -7.89
CA LYS A 29 -0.43 14.49 -6.74
C LYS A 29 -0.19 13.53 -5.57
N THR A 30 0.95 13.67 -4.91
CA THR A 30 1.25 12.92 -3.69
C THR A 30 0.37 13.40 -2.53
N ARG A 31 -0.72 12.68 -2.25
CA ARG A 31 -1.70 13.03 -1.21
C ARG A 31 -2.67 11.88 -0.89
N LEU A 32 -3.32 11.98 0.26
CA LEU A 32 -4.51 11.20 0.61
C LEU A 32 -5.76 11.76 -0.08
N THR A 33 -6.58 10.89 -0.68
CA THR A 33 -7.87 11.23 -1.29
C THR A 33 -8.98 10.40 -0.67
N ILE A 34 -10.10 11.04 -0.35
CA ILE A 34 -11.32 10.35 0.10
C ILE A 34 -11.95 9.66 -1.11
N VAL A 35 -12.18 8.35 -1.00
CA VAL A 35 -12.87 7.54 -2.02
C VAL A 35 -14.35 7.39 -1.64
N HIS A 36 -14.61 7.08 -0.37
CA HIS A 36 -15.95 6.95 0.18
C HIS A 36 -15.95 7.31 1.67
N THR A 37 -16.93 8.07 2.12
CA THR A 37 -17.11 8.44 3.53
C THR A 37 -18.33 7.73 4.09
N SER A 38 -18.13 6.93 5.14
CA SER A 38 -19.24 6.36 5.92
C SER A 38 -19.89 7.44 6.79
N LEU A 39 -21.19 7.29 7.06
CA LEU A 39 -21.93 8.17 7.97
C LEU A 39 -21.54 7.98 9.44
N ASP A 40 -21.14 6.76 9.82
CA ASP A 40 -20.67 6.43 11.17
C ASP A 40 -19.43 5.50 11.08
N PRO A 41 -18.26 6.07 10.72
CA PRO A 41 -17.07 5.28 10.50
C PRO A 41 -16.44 4.81 11.81
N GLU A 42 -16.34 3.49 11.95
CA GLU A 42 -15.62 2.81 13.03
C GLU A 42 -14.18 2.44 12.60
N ILE A 43 -13.91 2.33 11.29
CA ILE A 43 -12.61 1.95 10.74
C ILE A 43 -12.29 2.84 9.53
N ASP A 44 -11.02 3.21 9.37
CA ASP A 44 -10.51 3.79 8.13
C ASP A 44 -9.71 2.74 7.35
N LEU A 45 -9.96 2.62 6.05
CA LEU A 45 -9.18 1.80 5.13
C LEU A 45 -8.43 2.69 4.15
N VAL A 46 -7.11 2.55 4.09
CA VAL A 46 -6.23 3.32 3.19
C VAL A 46 -5.62 2.39 2.15
N ALA A 47 -5.95 2.64 0.89
CA ALA A 47 -5.41 1.91 -0.23
C ALA A 47 -4.15 2.61 -0.79
N VAL A 48 -3.08 1.85 -1.02
CA VAL A 48 -1.79 2.33 -1.53
C VAL A 48 -1.45 1.54 -2.80
N HIS A 49 -1.43 2.22 -3.94
CA HIS A 49 -1.18 1.58 -5.23
C HIS A 49 0.31 1.25 -5.42
N GLY A 50 0.63 0.49 -6.46
CA GLY A 50 2.01 0.16 -6.83
C GLY A 50 2.64 1.19 -7.77
N TRP A 51 3.91 0.97 -8.11
CA TRP A 51 4.61 1.77 -9.13
C TRP A 51 3.89 1.74 -10.48
N LYS A 52 3.90 2.87 -11.19
CA LYS A 52 3.18 3.06 -12.47
C LYS A 52 1.66 2.83 -12.35
N GLY A 53 1.15 2.78 -11.12
CA GLY A 53 -0.27 2.70 -10.81
C GLY A 53 -0.91 4.08 -10.71
N HIS A 54 -2.20 4.11 -10.45
CA HIS A 54 -2.96 5.34 -10.27
C HIS A 54 -3.90 5.18 -9.07
N PRO A 55 -4.04 6.19 -8.17
CA PRO A 55 -4.84 6.07 -6.96
C PRO A 55 -6.33 5.84 -7.20
N HIS A 56 -6.82 6.01 -8.43
CA HIS A 56 -8.18 5.62 -8.81
C HIS A 56 -8.19 4.34 -9.65
N ASP A 57 -7.33 4.25 -10.67
CA ASP A 57 -7.47 3.22 -11.71
C ASP A 57 -6.92 1.86 -11.26
N SER A 58 -5.94 1.84 -10.35
CA SER A 58 -5.47 0.60 -9.72
C SER A 58 -6.59 -0.14 -8.97
N TRP A 59 -7.64 0.57 -8.59
CA TRP A 59 -8.80 0.02 -7.89
C TRP A 59 -10.04 -0.08 -8.78
N THR A 60 -9.90 0.13 -10.09
CA THR A 60 -11.01 0.18 -11.03
C THR A 60 -10.91 -0.95 -12.06
N SER A 61 -11.99 -1.71 -12.21
CA SER A 61 -12.09 -2.77 -13.22
C SER A 61 -12.09 -2.19 -14.64
N ALA A 62 -11.90 -3.05 -15.65
CA ALA A 62 -12.05 -2.64 -17.04
C ALA A 62 -13.47 -2.14 -17.38
N SER A 63 -14.48 -2.56 -16.61
CA SER A 63 -15.87 -2.09 -16.74
C SER A 63 -16.13 -0.75 -16.03
N GLY A 64 -15.12 -0.14 -15.41
CA GLY A 64 -15.25 1.15 -14.72
C GLY A 64 -15.73 1.04 -13.26
N VAL A 65 -15.88 -0.17 -12.73
CA VAL A 65 -16.30 -0.40 -11.34
C VAL A 65 -15.09 -0.24 -10.43
N ASN A 66 -15.12 0.75 -9.54
CA ASN A 66 -14.10 0.94 -8.53
C ASN A 66 -14.49 0.18 -7.27
N TRP A 67 -13.80 -0.90 -6.91
CA TRP A 67 -14.28 -1.78 -5.84
C TRP A 67 -14.21 -1.14 -4.45
N LEU A 68 -13.31 -0.17 -4.21
CA LEU A 68 -13.25 0.59 -2.95
C LEU A 68 -14.42 1.58 -2.81
N ARG A 69 -14.98 2.06 -3.93
CA ARG A 69 -16.08 3.03 -3.96
C ARG A 69 -17.44 2.38 -4.13
N ASP A 70 -17.53 1.43 -5.04
CA ASP A 70 -18.78 0.91 -5.58
C ASP A 70 -19.19 -0.42 -4.97
N VAL A 71 -18.24 -1.19 -4.41
CA VAL A 71 -18.48 -2.56 -3.93
C VAL A 71 -18.35 -2.64 -2.41
N LEU A 72 -17.16 -2.41 -1.85
CA LEU A 72 -16.92 -2.60 -0.41
C LEU A 72 -17.84 -1.78 0.50
N PRO A 73 -18.20 -0.53 0.20
CA PRO A 73 -19.09 0.22 1.08
C PRO A 73 -20.45 -0.44 1.29
N GLN A 74 -20.90 -1.30 0.36
CA GLN A 74 -22.17 -2.03 0.50
C GLN A 74 -22.08 -3.12 1.57
N ASP A 75 -20.94 -3.78 1.68
CA ASP A 75 -20.72 -4.89 2.62
C ASP A 75 -20.17 -4.42 3.98
N THR A 76 -19.50 -3.26 4.00
CA THR A 76 -18.87 -2.70 5.20
C THR A 76 -19.26 -1.21 5.37
N PRO A 77 -20.53 -0.93 5.75
CA PRO A 77 -21.06 0.44 5.78
C PRO A 77 -20.44 1.32 6.87
N ASN A 78 -19.72 0.74 7.85
CA ASN A 78 -19.02 1.42 8.94
C ASN A 78 -17.54 1.72 8.62
N ILE A 79 -17.10 1.57 7.37
CA ILE A 79 -15.72 1.83 6.94
C ILE A 79 -15.68 3.06 6.03
N SER A 80 -14.76 3.99 6.30
CA SER A 80 -14.39 5.03 5.35
C SER A 80 -13.18 4.60 4.52
N PHE A 81 -13.22 4.87 3.21
CA PHE A 81 -12.23 4.41 2.25
C PHE A 81 -11.45 5.59 1.70
N TYR A 82 -10.14 5.43 1.70
CA TYR A 82 -9.18 6.41 1.22
C TYR A 82 -8.24 5.74 0.23
N SER A 83 -7.71 6.52 -0.70
CA SER A 83 -6.62 6.13 -1.58
C SER A 83 -5.49 7.14 -1.44
N TRP A 84 -4.29 6.67 -1.14
CA TRP A 84 -3.10 7.51 -1.10
C TRP A 84 -2.37 7.39 -2.45
N GLY A 85 -2.34 8.51 -3.16
CA GLY A 85 -1.69 8.61 -4.47
C GLY A 85 -0.27 9.12 -4.34
N TYR A 86 0.61 8.63 -5.21
CA TYR A 86 1.97 9.14 -5.41
C TYR A 86 2.40 8.88 -6.86
N SER A 87 3.39 9.61 -7.34
CA SER A 87 4.05 9.32 -8.62
C SER A 87 5.42 8.70 -8.36
N SER A 88 5.71 7.56 -8.99
CA SER A 88 7.05 6.95 -8.91
C SER A 88 8.08 7.66 -9.78
N THR A 89 7.63 8.52 -10.68
CA THR A 89 8.47 9.35 -11.56
C THR A 89 8.70 10.75 -11.03
N ASP A 90 7.94 11.20 -10.02
CA ASP A 90 8.15 12.49 -9.34
C ASP A 90 9.15 12.33 -8.17
N THR A 91 10.43 12.55 -8.47
CA THR A 91 11.51 12.51 -7.49
C THR A 91 11.80 13.87 -6.85
N SER A 92 10.99 14.90 -7.12
CA SER A 92 11.24 16.26 -6.62
C SER A 92 11.30 16.35 -5.10
N CYS A 93 10.65 15.43 -4.41
CA CYS A 93 10.64 15.32 -2.96
C CYS A 93 11.78 14.50 -2.36
N ALA A 94 12.47 13.67 -3.16
CA ALA A 94 13.40 12.67 -2.65
C ALA A 94 14.81 13.24 -2.33
N GLY A 95 15.22 14.32 -2.99
CA GLY A 95 16.55 14.90 -2.77
C GLY A 95 17.68 13.88 -2.98
N LYS A 96 18.38 13.51 -1.91
CA LYS A 96 19.42 12.45 -1.89
C LYS A 96 18.95 11.15 -1.23
N GLU A 97 17.76 11.15 -0.66
CA GLU A 97 17.21 10.01 0.07
C GLU A 97 16.51 9.05 -0.91
N PRO A 98 16.47 7.74 -0.60
CA PRO A 98 15.66 6.78 -1.34
C PRO A 98 14.21 7.24 -1.51
N LEU A 99 13.66 7.11 -2.71
CA LEU A 99 12.31 7.53 -3.05
C LEU A 99 11.27 6.80 -2.19
N MET A 100 11.37 5.48 -2.03
CA MET A 100 10.43 4.73 -1.17
C MET A 100 10.51 5.18 0.29
N GLN A 101 11.68 5.59 0.76
CA GLN A 101 11.84 6.16 2.11
C GLN A 101 11.03 7.44 2.24
N VAL A 102 11.23 8.38 1.31
CA VAL A 102 10.52 9.66 1.32
C VAL A 102 9.01 9.47 1.18
N LEU A 103 8.57 8.58 0.30
CA LEU A 103 7.15 8.24 0.14
C LEU A 103 6.56 7.61 1.41
N SER A 104 7.30 6.73 2.08
CA SER A 104 6.88 6.13 3.36
C SER A 104 6.67 7.18 4.45
N GLN A 105 7.60 8.12 4.58
CA GLN A 105 7.49 9.23 5.53
C GLN A 105 6.33 10.16 5.17
N LYS A 106 6.16 10.45 3.88
CA LYS A 106 5.08 11.31 3.39
C LYS A 106 3.70 10.69 3.63
N LEU A 107 3.54 9.38 3.42
CA LEU A 107 2.31 8.65 3.75
C LEU A 107 1.94 8.82 5.23
N VAL A 108 2.91 8.65 6.14
CA VAL A 108 2.67 8.85 7.59
C VAL A 108 2.30 10.29 7.90
N SER A 109 2.95 11.27 7.27
CA SER A 109 2.66 12.69 7.46
C SER A 109 1.26 13.07 6.98
N ASP A 110 0.89 12.66 5.76
CA ASP A 110 -0.44 12.95 5.19
C ASP A 110 -1.55 12.28 6.02
N LEU A 111 -1.36 11.03 6.45
CA LEU A 111 -2.32 10.33 7.29
C LEU A 111 -2.46 10.99 8.66
N TRP A 112 -1.35 11.34 9.30
CA TRP A 112 -1.39 12.06 10.57
C TRP A 112 -2.16 13.37 10.43
N GLN A 113 -1.83 14.21 9.43
CA GLN A 113 -2.49 15.49 9.21
C GLN A 113 -4.00 15.33 8.99
N HIS A 114 -4.40 14.39 8.14
CA HIS A 114 -5.82 14.08 7.90
C HIS A 114 -6.53 13.66 9.18
N ARG A 115 -5.91 12.78 9.98
CA ARG A 115 -6.52 12.21 11.19
C ARG A 115 -6.53 13.17 12.37
N ALA A 116 -5.55 14.06 12.46
CA ALA A 116 -5.55 15.17 13.41
C ALA A 116 -6.68 16.15 13.08
N GLY A 117 -6.80 16.55 11.81
CA GLY A 117 -7.85 17.47 11.35
C GLY A 117 -9.26 16.93 11.51
N SER A 118 -9.46 15.63 11.26
CA SER A 118 -10.75 14.96 11.42
C SER A 118 -11.02 14.41 12.83
N LYS A 119 -10.06 14.55 13.76
CA LYS A 119 -10.11 13.98 15.13
C LYS A 119 -10.31 12.46 15.16
N THR A 120 -9.75 11.75 14.19
CA THR A 120 -9.88 10.28 14.00
C THR A 120 -8.60 9.53 14.36
N HIS A 121 -7.64 10.16 15.04
CA HIS A 121 -6.31 9.61 15.35
C HIS A 121 -6.29 8.33 16.20
N GLN A 122 -7.42 7.92 16.81
CA GLN A 122 -7.56 6.65 17.54
C GLN A 122 -8.39 5.59 16.79
N ARG A 123 -9.02 5.94 15.67
CA ARG A 123 -9.84 5.01 14.89
C ARG A 123 -8.99 3.85 14.34
N PRO A 124 -9.40 2.59 14.43
CA PRO A 124 -8.69 1.50 13.79
C PRO A 124 -8.41 1.78 12.31
N LEU A 125 -7.21 1.42 11.86
CA LEU A 125 -6.71 1.65 10.51
C LEU A 125 -6.36 0.31 9.84
N ILE A 126 -6.85 0.13 8.61
CA ILE A 126 -6.50 -0.99 7.75
C ILE A 126 -5.79 -0.45 6.51
N PHE A 127 -4.70 -1.09 6.11
CA PHE A 127 -4.06 -0.83 4.82
C PHE A 127 -4.43 -1.89 3.80
N VAL A 128 -4.64 -1.45 2.55
CA VAL A 128 -4.63 -2.32 1.36
C VAL A 128 -3.48 -1.84 0.48
N ALA A 129 -2.48 -2.68 0.28
CA ALA A 129 -1.26 -2.27 -0.40
C ALA A 129 -0.99 -3.19 -1.59
N HIS A 130 -0.86 -2.60 -2.79
CA HIS A 130 -0.61 -3.34 -4.02
C HIS A 130 0.85 -3.19 -4.48
N SER A 131 1.50 -4.31 -4.82
CA SER A 131 2.86 -4.36 -5.36
C SER A 131 3.85 -3.49 -4.55
N ALA A 132 4.54 -2.53 -5.17
CA ALA A 132 5.47 -1.60 -4.53
C ALA A 132 4.84 -0.75 -3.40
N GLY A 133 3.52 -0.52 -3.43
CA GLY A 133 2.79 0.13 -2.34
C GLY A 133 2.91 -0.63 -1.03
N GLY A 134 3.13 -1.95 -1.08
CA GLY A 134 3.41 -2.78 0.08
C GLY A 134 4.71 -2.40 0.80
N SER A 135 5.79 -2.12 0.05
CA SER A 135 7.05 -1.66 0.63
C SER A 135 6.93 -0.28 1.26
N ILE A 136 6.17 0.61 0.62
CA ILE A 136 5.86 1.94 1.18
C ILE A 136 5.10 1.80 2.50
N VAL A 137 4.10 0.91 2.58
CA VAL A 137 3.37 0.66 3.83
C VAL A 137 4.27 0.03 4.91
N LYS A 138 5.13 -0.94 4.55
CA LYS A 138 6.11 -1.52 5.49
C LYS A 138 7.05 -0.44 6.06
N GLY A 139 7.61 0.39 5.19
CA GLY A 139 8.47 1.53 5.57
C GLY A 139 7.74 2.56 6.42
N ALA A 140 6.48 2.88 6.08
CA ALA A 140 5.65 3.83 6.82
C ALA A 140 5.36 3.33 8.24
N LEU A 141 5.04 2.04 8.40
CA LEU A 141 4.77 1.45 9.71
C LEU A 141 6.03 1.40 10.58
N LEU A 142 7.20 1.09 10.01
CA LEU A 142 8.48 1.15 10.71
C LEU A 142 8.86 2.58 11.11
N TYR A 143 8.75 3.52 10.18
CA TYR A 143 9.01 4.93 10.44
C TYR A 143 8.12 5.43 11.58
N SER A 144 6.82 5.14 11.51
CA SER A 144 5.85 5.48 12.55
C SER A 144 6.18 4.81 13.90
N ALA A 145 6.56 3.53 13.93
CA ALA A 145 6.91 2.81 15.16
C ALA A 145 8.12 3.41 15.89
N SER A 146 9.15 3.83 15.14
CA SER A 146 10.38 4.38 15.71
C SER A 146 10.37 5.90 15.86
N HIS A 147 9.29 6.59 15.47
CA HIS A 147 9.27 8.04 15.47
C HIS A 147 9.21 8.59 16.91
N PRO A 148 10.08 9.55 17.31
CA PRO A 148 10.09 10.09 18.66
C PRO A 148 8.85 10.94 18.99
N ASP A 149 8.27 11.58 17.97
CA ASP A 149 7.00 12.30 18.12
C ASP A 149 5.82 11.30 18.12
N GLY A 150 5.14 11.23 19.26
CA GLY A 150 3.99 10.36 19.50
C GLY A 150 2.81 10.57 18.56
N ASN A 151 2.74 11.72 17.88
CA ASN A 151 1.76 12.00 16.85
C ASN A 151 1.95 11.09 15.63
N PHE A 152 3.18 10.99 15.13
CA PHE A 152 3.48 10.11 14.00
C PHE A 152 3.39 8.63 14.38
N HIS A 153 3.66 8.30 15.65
CA HIS A 153 3.44 6.95 16.20
C HIS A 153 1.95 6.54 16.19
N ALA A 154 1.01 7.48 16.10
CA ALA A 154 -0.42 7.18 16.09
C ALA A 154 -0.84 6.33 14.87
N VAL A 155 -0.15 6.46 13.73
CA VAL A 155 -0.42 5.66 12.54
C VAL A 155 -0.20 4.18 12.84
N LYS A 156 1.02 3.79 13.24
CA LYS A 156 1.34 2.41 13.63
C LYS A 156 0.45 1.91 14.76
N ARG A 157 0.23 2.73 15.81
CA ARG A 157 -0.59 2.34 16.96
C ARG A 157 -2.04 2.03 16.57
N SER A 158 -2.58 2.73 15.59
CA SER A 158 -3.96 2.57 15.15
C SER A 158 -4.11 1.50 14.07
N THR A 159 -3.02 1.10 13.41
CA THR A 159 -3.07 0.03 12.42
C THR A 159 -3.41 -1.29 13.10
N CYS A 160 -4.47 -1.95 12.63
CA CYS A 160 -4.89 -3.26 13.14
C CYS A 160 -4.75 -4.38 12.10
N GLY A 161 -4.65 -4.05 10.81
CA GLY A 161 -4.44 -5.03 9.76
C GLY A 161 -3.92 -4.45 8.46
N VAL A 162 -3.31 -5.33 7.66
CA VAL A 162 -2.78 -5.01 6.34
C VAL A 162 -3.11 -6.14 5.37
N LEU A 163 -3.72 -5.78 4.23
CA LEU A 163 -3.90 -6.65 3.07
C LEU A 163 -2.83 -6.32 2.03
N TYR A 164 -1.94 -7.25 1.78
CA TYR A 164 -0.90 -7.15 0.75
C TYR A 164 -1.32 -7.88 -0.51
N MET A 165 -1.31 -7.22 -1.67
CA MET A 165 -1.70 -7.79 -2.97
C MET A 165 -0.54 -7.69 -3.95
N GLY A 166 -0.10 -8.80 -4.53
CA GLY A 166 1.09 -8.79 -5.39
C GLY A 166 2.38 -8.34 -4.68
N THR A 167 2.36 -8.28 -3.34
CA THR A 167 3.50 -8.05 -2.45
C THR A 167 4.18 -9.33 -1.88
N PRO A 168 3.63 -10.57 -1.95
CA PRO A 168 4.31 -11.75 -1.40
C PRO A 168 5.73 -11.96 -1.97
N GLU A 169 5.96 -11.45 -3.18
CA GLU A 169 7.21 -11.52 -3.91
C GLU A 169 8.34 -10.63 -3.35
N MET A 170 8.10 -9.78 -2.34
CA MET A 170 9.15 -8.97 -1.71
C MET A 170 10.00 -9.76 -0.70
N ASP A 171 9.45 -10.80 -0.07
CA ASP A 171 10.21 -11.62 0.88
C ASP A 171 11.08 -12.65 0.13
N ALA A 172 10.63 -13.13 -1.05
CA ALA A 172 11.45 -13.89 -2.00
C ALA A 172 12.50 -13.03 -2.75
N ARG A 173 12.37 -11.70 -2.70
CA ARG A 173 13.35 -10.76 -3.26
C ARG A 173 14.51 -10.47 -2.31
N LEU A 174 14.45 -10.89 -1.04
CA LEU A 174 15.54 -10.66 -0.09
C LEU A 174 16.87 -11.21 -0.61
N GLU A 175 16.89 -12.47 -1.04
CA GLU A 175 18.09 -13.12 -1.59
C GLU A 175 18.59 -12.41 -2.87
N GLY A 176 17.67 -11.98 -3.74
CA GLY A 176 18.01 -11.26 -4.97
C GLY A 176 18.56 -9.85 -4.70
N LEU A 177 18.03 -9.18 -3.67
CA LEU A 177 18.45 -7.85 -3.24
C LEU A 177 19.80 -7.89 -2.55
N GLU A 178 20.02 -8.89 -1.69
CA GLU A 178 21.32 -9.20 -1.08
C GLU A 178 22.35 -9.50 -2.16
N SER A 179 22.03 -10.39 -3.09
CA SER A 179 22.91 -10.71 -4.22
C SER A 179 23.24 -9.49 -5.08
N TYR A 180 22.27 -8.62 -5.34
CA TYR A 180 22.51 -7.37 -6.06
C TYR A 180 23.47 -6.46 -5.30
N LEU A 181 23.25 -6.23 -4.00
CA LEU A 181 24.09 -5.36 -3.18
C LEU A 181 25.53 -5.92 -3.03
N ASP A 182 25.67 -7.23 -2.84
CA ASP A 182 26.97 -7.89 -2.74
C ASP A 182 27.80 -7.76 -4.04
N ASN A 183 27.13 -7.83 -5.20
CA ASN A 183 27.78 -7.71 -6.51
C ASN A 183 28.00 -6.26 -6.95
N SER A 184 27.20 -5.32 -6.44
CA SER A 184 27.24 -3.90 -6.83
C SER A 184 28.09 -3.03 -5.90
N GLY A 185 28.54 -3.54 -4.75
CA GLY A 185 29.28 -2.81 -3.69
C GLY A 185 30.70 -2.30 -4.02
N GLY A 186 31.03 -2.11 -5.30
CA GLY A 186 32.30 -1.52 -5.74
C GLY A 186 32.42 -0.02 -5.43
N ALA A 187 33.52 0.61 -5.86
CA ALA A 187 33.90 2.00 -5.53
C ALA A 187 32.90 3.11 -5.95
N HIS A 188 31.80 2.78 -6.62
CA HIS A 188 30.75 3.70 -7.07
C HIS A 188 29.37 3.42 -6.45
N ALA A 189 29.25 2.46 -5.53
CA ALA A 189 27.95 2.04 -4.98
C ALA A 189 27.22 3.16 -4.19
N ALA A 190 27.95 3.97 -3.43
CA ALA A 190 27.37 5.05 -2.62
C ALA A 190 26.85 6.25 -3.44
N ASP A 191 27.21 6.35 -4.73
CA ASP A 191 26.69 7.37 -5.64
C ASP A 191 25.58 6.84 -6.57
N ASP A 192 25.23 5.55 -6.46
CA ASP A 192 24.18 4.92 -7.25
C ASP A 192 22.84 4.97 -6.49
N ALA A 193 21.92 5.80 -6.99
CA ALA A 193 20.58 5.92 -6.42
C ALA A 193 19.82 4.57 -6.34
N TYR A 194 20.09 3.63 -7.26
CA TYR A 194 19.48 2.30 -7.20
C TYR A 194 20.09 1.45 -6.07
N PHE A 195 21.37 1.62 -5.79
CA PHE A 195 22.04 0.92 -4.69
C PHE A 195 21.52 1.41 -3.34
N GLU A 196 21.33 2.72 -3.16
CA GLU A 196 20.75 3.30 -1.95
C GLU A 196 19.28 2.88 -1.78
N GLU A 197 18.48 2.88 -2.86
CA GLU A 197 17.10 2.40 -2.84
C GLU A 197 17.01 0.92 -2.44
N ALA A 198 17.87 0.09 -3.03
CA ALA A 198 17.98 -1.33 -2.72
C ALA A 198 18.41 -1.57 -1.27
N SER A 199 19.39 -0.83 -0.79
CA SER A 199 19.90 -0.91 0.58
C SER A 199 18.82 -0.56 1.59
N TRP A 200 18.09 0.53 1.35
CA TRP A 200 16.98 0.94 2.21
C TRP A 200 15.84 -0.09 2.21
N LEU A 201 15.49 -0.63 1.04
CA LEU A 201 14.44 -1.63 0.93
C LEU A 201 14.82 -2.90 1.70
N LEU A 202 16.06 -3.40 1.55
CA LEU A 202 16.52 -4.59 2.27
C LEU A 202 16.44 -4.40 3.78
N HIS A 203 16.94 -3.26 4.26
CA HIS A 203 16.90 -2.89 5.67
C HIS A 203 15.46 -2.81 6.19
N THR A 204 14.57 -2.19 5.41
CA THR A 204 13.15 -2.06 5.74
C THR A 204 12.47 -3.42 5.85
N LEU A 205 12.70 -4.33 4.90
CA LEU A 205 12.09 -5.65 4.91
C LEU A 205 12.54 -6.48 6.12
N ARG A 206 13.84 -6.47 6.45
CA ARG A 206 14.38 -7.16 7.64
C ARG A 206 13.78 -6.63 8.93
N ARG A 207 13.71 -5.31 9.09
CA ARG A 207 13.17 -4.70 10.31
C ARG A 207 11.67 -4.84 10.43
N TYR A 208 10.93 -4.93 9.31
CA TYR A 208 9.48 -5.04 9.35
C TYR A 208 9.03 -6.32 10.05
N GLU A 209 9.83 -7.39 9.99
CA GLU A 209 9.58 -8.63 10.72
C GLU A 209 9.39 -8.39 12.22
N GLU A 210 10.17 -7.48 12.82
CA GLU A 210 10.12 -7.12 14.25
C GLU A 210 8.74 -6.63 14.70
N ILE A 211 7.98 -5.98 13.81
CA ILE A 211 6.67 -5.38 14.12
C ILE A 211 5.51 -6.09 13.40
N SER A 212 5.79 -7.02 12.50
CA SER A 212 4.79 -7.66 11.64
C SER A 212 3.67 -8.37 12.41
N ARG A 213 3.98 -8.90 13.60
CA ARG A 213 3.06 -9.60 14.49
C ARG A 213 2.08 -8.68 15.23
N ASP A 214 2.29 -7.37 15.18
CA ASP A 214 1.41 -6.38 15.81
C ASP A 214 0.10 -6.18 15.02
N PHE A 215 0.04 -6.69 13.78
CA PHE A 215 -1.09 -6.50 12.87
C PHE A 215 -1.62 -7.83 12.37
N ARG A 216 -2.91 -7.87 12.02
CA ARG A 216 -3.44 -8.95 11.22
C ARG A 216 -3.02 -8.76 9.76
N THR A 217 -2.06 -9.57 9.31
CA THR A 217 -1.59 -9.53 7.92
C THR A 217 -2.32 -10.57 7.08
N VAL A 218 -2.71 -10.17 5.89
CA VAL A 218 -3.42 -11.01 4.92
C VAL A 218 -2.76 -10.82 3.56
N TYR A 219 -2.58 -11.91 2.82
CA TYR A 219 -1.99 -11.85 1.47
C TYR A 219 -3.03 -12.24 0.42
N GLY A 220 -3.17 -11.38 -0.57
CA GLY A 220 -3.99 -11.60 -1.76
C GLY A 220 -3.11 -11.97 -2.95
N HIS A 221 -3.36 -13.12 -3.54
CA HIS A 221 -2.67 -13.57 -4.75
C HIS A 221 -3.48 -13.20 -5.99
N GLU A 222 -2.83 -12.56 -6.96
CA GLU A 222 -3.42 -12.29 -8.26
C GLU A 222 -3.22 -13.51 -9.15
N HIS A 223 -4.26 -14.32 -9.32
CA HIS A 223 -4.21 -15.37 -10.32
C HIS A 223 -4.59 -14.80 -11.69
N GLY A 224 -3.64 -14.89 -12.63
CA GLY A 224 -3.93 -14.74 -14.05
C GLY A 224 -4.87 -15.86 -14.50
N PRO A 225 -5.68 -15.64 -15.55
CA PRO A 225 -6.74 -16.59 -15.84
C PRO A 225 -6.22 -17.82 -16.58
N ASP A 226 -6.65 -19.00 -16.16
CA ASP A 226 -6.85 -20.09 -17.12
C ASP A 226 -8.06 -19.79 -18.04
N HIS A 227 -9.00 -18.91 -17.65
CA HIS A 227 -10.26 -18.65 -18.39
C HIS A 227 -10.85 -17.22 -18.32
N GLY A 228 -10.04 -16.17 -18.46
CA GLY A 228 -10.49 -14.77 -18.51
C GLY A 228 -11.01 -14.10 -17.21
N GLN A 229 -10.90 -14.74 -16.04
CA GLN A 229 -11.23 -14.15 -14.73
C GLN A 229 -9.97 -13.97 -13.87
N THR A 230 -9.83 -12.81 -13.22
CA THR A 230 -8.83 -12.57 -12.17
C THR A 230 -9.47 -12.91 -10.83
N HIS A 231 -8.95 -13.93 -10.15
CA HIS A 231 -9.40 -14.32 -8.81
C HIS A 231 -8.43 -13.75 -7.78
N LEU A 232 -8.96 -13.01 -6.80
CA LEU A 232 -8.23 -12.62 -5.59
C LEU A 232 -8.51 -13.69 -4.53
N GLU A 233 -7.57 -14.61 -4.35
CA GLU A 233 -7.63 -15.55 -3.22
C GLU A 233 -6.91 -14.92 -2.03
N VAL A 234 -7.66 -14.72 -0.95
CA VAL A 234 -7.21 -14.07 0.27
C VAL A 234 -6.86 -15.17 1.26
N LEU A 235 -5.57 -15.48 1.37
CA LEU A 235 -5.08 -16.44 2.36
C LEU A 235 -5.08 -15.76 3.73
N ILE A 236 -6.01 -16.19 4.57
CA ILE A 236 -6.07 -15.81 5.98
C ILE A 236 -5.38 -16.94 6.75
N ASP A 237 -4.11 -16.76 7.08
CA ASP A 237 -3.48 -17.65 8.06
C ASP A 237 -4.19 -17.48 9.42
N SER A 238 -4.48 -18.62 10.04
CA SER A 238 -5.33 -18.73 11.24
C SER A 238 -4.55 -18.53 12.52
#